data_AF-A0AAD0UTW5-F1
#
_entry.id   AF-A0AAD0UTW5-F1
#
_cell.length_a   1.000
_cell.length_b   1.000
_cell.length_c   1.000
_cell.angle_alpha   90.00
_cell.angle_beta   90.00
_cell.angle_gamma   90.00
#
_symmetry.space_group_name_H-M   'P 1'
#
loop_
_entity.id
_entity.type
_entity.pdbx_description
1 polymer ?
#
loop_
_entity_poly.entity_id
_entity_poly.type
_entity_poly.pdbx_seq_one_letter_code
_entity_poly.pdbx_strand_id
1 'polypeptide(L)'
;MADRTLIQAIVQAWKIGFPMFFAKSGIIDSVDSDNKLLTVKVSEDFIHNVTWTEPVIPRTGSKCLLIARDNLEKRYTAFAFEKIDSIKTKVADQVELEIQEHKAYVNYKNMIKVTLDDDGFLLDLGGKTFKIRGNVEQEGDFKTTGKLDAKKEITAFAESSNSVGLSSHLTDYVDTPVGPSVSSKPKAGT
;
A
#
# COMPACT_ATOMS: atom_id res chain seq x y z
N MET A 1 15.61 -50.54 -13.15
CA MET A 1 14.52 -49.77 -12.51
C MET A 1 14.98 -48.32 -12.52
N ALA A 2 14.35 -47.46 -13.31
CA ALA A 2 14.70 -46.04 -13.32
C ALA A 2 14.21 -45.42 -12.00
N ASP A 3 15.09 -44.69 -11.32
CA ASP A 3 14.75 -43.94 -10.10
C ASP A 3 13.54 -43.07 -10.38
N ARG A 4 12.42 -43.41 -9.74
CA ARG A 4 11.23 -42.55 -9.75
C ARG A 4 11.64 -41.29 -9.00
N THR A 5 11.77 -40.18 -9.72
CA THR A 5 12.08 -38.90 -9.09
C THR A 5 10.98 -38.53 -8.10
N LEU A 6 11.29 -37.81 -7.03
CA LEU A 6 10.31 -37.32 -6.06
C LEU A 6 9.12 -36.63 -6.76
N ILE A 7 9.40 -35.89 -7.84
CA ILE A 7 8.40 -35.25 -8.69
C ILE A 7 7.45 -36.28 -9.31
N GLN A 8 7.96 -37.38 -9.86
CA GLN A 8 7.11 -38.45 -10.42
C GLN A 8 6.25 -39.12 -9.36
N ALA A 9 6.77 -39.35 -8.16
CA ALA A 9 6.01 -39.92 -7.04
C ALA A 9 4.88 -38.97 -6.59
N ILE A 10 5.16 -37.67 -6.49
CA ILE A 10 4.15 -36.64 -6.18
C ILE A 10 3.07 -36.62 -7.25
N VAL A 11 3.44 -36.60 -8.54
CA VAL A 11 2.48 -36.60 -9.66
C VAL A 11 1.61 -37.86 -9.65
N GLN A 12 2.17 -39.04 -9.35
CA GLN A 12 1.38 -40.27 -9.26
C GLN A 12 0.43 -40.28 -8.06
N ALA A 13 0.88 -39.86 -6.87
CA ALA A 13 0.03 -39.76 -5.68
C ALA A 13 -1.14 -38.79 -5.91
N TRP A 14 -0.87 -37.67 -6.59
CA TRP A 14 -1.90 -36.70 -6.95
C TRP A 14 -2.89 -37.25 -7.97
N LYS A 15 -2.43 -37.96 -9.01
CA LYS A 15 -3.31 -38.62 -9.98
C LYS A 15 -4.22 -39.68 -9.37
N ILE A 16 -3.78 -40.36 -8.31
CA ILE A 16 -4.58 -41.39 -7.62
C ILE A 16 -5.66 -40.76 -6.73
N GLY A 17 -5.34 -39.68 -6.00
CA GLY A 17 -6.28 -39.02 -5.09
C GLY A 17 -7.19 -37.97 -5.74
N PHE A 18 -6.70 -37.28 -6.77
CA PHE A 18 -7.35 -36.17 -7.46
C PHE A 18 -6.95 -36.17 -8.94
N PRO A 19 -7.51 -37.07 -9.76
CA PRO A 19 -7.11 -37.21 -11.15
C PRO A 19 -7.45 -35.94 -11.96
N MET A 20 -6.41 -35.19 -12.33
CA MET A 20 -6.48 -34.04 -13.23
C MET A 20 -6.03 -34.48 -14.62
N PHE A 21 -6.98 -34.75 -15.51
CA PHE A 21 -6.65 -35.33 -16.81
C PHE A 21 -6.15 -34.30 -17.84
N PHE A 22 -6.34 -33.00 -17.59
CA PHE A 22 -6.01 -31.94 -18.54
C PHE A 22 -5.30 -30.77 -17.86
N ALA A 23 -4.03 -30.97 -17.53
CA ALA A 23 -3.14 -29.89 -17.09
C ALA A 23 -2.32 -29.39 -18.29
N LYS A 24 -2.32 -28.07 -18.53
CA LYS A 24 -1.56 -27.42 -19.62
C LYS A 24 -0.74 -26.26 -19.05
N SER A 25 0.42 -25.98 -19.64
CA SER A 25 1.13 -24.71 -19.39
C SER A 25 0.70 -23.70 -20.44
N GLY A 26 0.48 -22.45 -20.05
CA GLY A 26 0.09 -21.39 -20.97
C GLY A 26 0.73 -20.05 -20.62
N ILE A 27 0.60 -19.10 -21.53
CA ILE A 27 1.01 -17.70 -21.35
C ILE A 27 -0.25 -16.85 -21.44
N ILE A 28 -0.44 -15.95 -20.49
CA ILE A 28 -1.59 -15.04 -20.50
C ILE A 28 -1.46 -14.09 -21.67
N ASP A 29 -2.48 -14.06 -22.52
CA ASP A 29 -2.58 -13.14 -23.65
C ASP A 29 -3.34 -11.87 -23.26
N SER A 30 -4.43 -12.01 -22.51
CA SER A 30 -5.22 -10.89 -22.01
C SER A 30 -5.92 -11.20 -20.70
N VAL A 31 -6.19 -10.15 -19.93
CA VAL A 31 -6.82 -10.18 -18.60
C VAL A 31 -8.04 -9.27 -18.61
N ASP A 32 -9.21 -9.82 -18.32
CA ASP A 32 -10.45 -9.10 -18.01
C ASP A 32 -10.69 -9.20 -16.50
N SER A 33 -10.24 -8.17 -15.77
CA SER A 33 -10.34 -8.11 -14.32
C SER A 33 -11.78 -7.98 -13.81
N ASP A 34 -12.65 -7.37 -14.61
CA ASP A 34 -14.03 -7.07 -14.22
C ASP A 34 -14.89 -8.33 -14.26
N ASN A 35 -14.74 -9.12 -15.33
CA ASN A 35 -15.47 -10.39 -15.48
C ASN A 35 -14.70 -11.59 -14.91
N LYS A 36 -13.48 -11.39 -14.41
CA LYS A 36 -12.57 -12.44 -13.91
C LYS A 36 -12.28 -13.53 -14.94
N LEU A 37 -12.01 -13.11 -16.19
CA LEU A 37 -11.70 -14.00 -17.31
C LEU A 37 -10.33 -13.70 -17.94
N LEU A 38 -9.64 -14.75 -18.39
CA LEU A 38 -8.38 -14.68 -19.11
C LEU A 38 -8.55 -15.29 -20.50
N THR A 39 -7.76 -14.77 -21.45
CA THR A 39 -7.36 -15.53 -22.63
C THR A 39 -5.93 -16.01 -22.43
N VAL A 40 -5.71 -17.30 -22.64
CA VAL A 40 -4.40 -17.93 -22.44
C VAL A 40 -3.94 -18.61 -23.72
N LYS A 41 -2.75 -18.24 -24.19
CA LYS A 41 -2.08 -18.90 -25.31
C LYS A 41 -1.43 -20.19 -24.82
N VAL A 42 -1.75 -21.30 -25.47
CA VAL A 42 -1.16 -22.62 -25.22
C VAL A 42 -0.61 -23.14 -26.54
N SER A 43 0.72 -23.23 -26.64
CA SER A 43 1.40 -23.51 -27.91
C SER A 43 0.98 -22.50 -28.99
N GLU A 44 0.29 -22.92 -30.06
CA GLU A 44 -0.22 -22.03 -31.12
C GLU A 44 -1.72 -21.72 -31.01
N ASP A 45 -2.41 -22.29 -30.02
CA ASP A 45 -3.85 -22.10 -29.81
C ASP A 45 -4.16 -21.11 -28.69
N PHE A 46 -5.38 -20.57 -28.70
CA PHE A 46 -5.90 -19.70 -27.65
C PHE A 46 -7.07 -20.36 -26.92
N ILE A 47 -7.04 -20.28 -25.59
CA ILE A 47 -8.12 -20.73 -24.73
C ILE A 47 -8.75 -19.49 -24.10
N HIS A 48 -10.03 -19.28 -24.41
CA HIS A 48 -10.82 -18.16 -23.89
C HIS A 48 -11.62 -18.57 -22.64
N ASN A 49 -12.13 -17.58 -21.91
CA ASN A 49 -12.98 -17.76 -20.73
C ASN A 49 -12.29 -18.59 -19.62
N VAL A 50 -10.98 -18.46 -19.49
CA VAL A 50 -10.21 -19.11 -18.42
C VAL A 50 -10.40 -18.32 -17.14
N THR A 51 -10.81 -18.99 -16.07
CA THR A 51 -10.96 -18.37 -14.75
C THR A 51 -9.64 -18.40 -13.98
N TRP A 52 -9.49 -17.61 -12.91
CA TRP A 52 -8.39 -17.77 -11.96
C TRP A 52 -8.90 -17.60 -10.52
N THR A 53 -8.04 -17.94 -9.57
CA THR A 53 -8.34 -17.78 -8.14
C THR A 53 -7.77 -16.48 -7.60
N GLU A 54 -8.62 -15.72 -6.91
CA GLU A 54 -8.21 -14.65 -6.01
C GLU A 54 -7.21 -15.15 -4.94
N PRO A 55 -6.38 -14.27 -4.37
CA PRO A 55 -6.41 -12.80 -4.43
C PRO A 55 -5.53 -12.17 -5.52
N VAL A 56 -4.98 -12.98 -6.42
CA VAL A 56 -4.00 -12.51 -7.41
C VAL A 56 -4.70 -11.95 -8.64
N ILE A 57 -4.21 -10.83 -9.17
CA ILE A 57 -4.52 -10.35 -10.51
C ILE A 57 -3.28 -10.63 -11.37
N PRO A 58 -3.36 -11.58 -12.31
CA PRO A 58 -2.18 -12.01 -13.06
C PRO A 58 -1.81 -11.00 -14.15
N ARG A 59 -0.53 -10.97 -14.54
CA ARG A 59 0.00 -10.04 -15.55
C ARG A 59 -0.06 -10.64 -16.95
N THR A 60 -0.41 -9.84 -17.95
CA THR A 60 -0.28 -10.22 -19.37
C THR A 60 1.17 -10.65 -19.69
N GLY A 61 1.32 -11.74 -20.44
CA GLY A 61 2.61 -12.36 -20.73
C GLY A 61 3.15 -13.25 -19.61
N SER A 62 2.47 -13.36 -18.47
CA SER A 62 2.85 -14.30 -17.40
C SER A 62 2.61 -15.74 -17.83
N LYS A 63 3.55 -16.64 -17.52
CA LYS A 63 3.29 -18.08 -17.57
C LYS A 63 2.30 -18.47 -16.46
N CYS A 64 1.49 -19.49 -16.73
CA CYS A 64 0.54 -20.06 -15.79
C CYS A 64 0.33 -21.55 -16.04
N LEU A 65 -0.18 -22.24 -15.01
CA LEU A 65 -0.69 -23.61 -15.09
C LEU A 65 -2.21 -23.58 -15.27
N LEU A 66 -2.71 -24.24 -16.30
CA LEU A 66 -4.13 -24.44 -16.55
C LEU A 66 -4.56 -25.82 -16.07
N ILE A 67 -5.65 -25.88 -15.31
CA ILE A 67 -6.26 -27.14 -14.87
C ILE A 67 -7.73 -27.13 -15.33
N ALA A 68 -8.16 -28.17 -16.04
CA ALA A 68 -9.56 -28.32 -16.42
C ALA A 68 -10.43 -28.61 -15.18
N ARG A 69 -11.45 -27.79 -14.97
CA ARG A 69 -12.49 -28.01 -13.97
C ARG A 69 -13.41 -29.14 -14.40
N ASP A 70 -13.84 -29.94 -13.43
CA ASP A 70 -14.75 -31.08 -13.62
C ASP A 70 -14.28 -32.09 -14.69
N ASN A 71 -12.98 -32.08 -15.02
CA ASN A 71 -12.39 -32.83 -16.13
C ASN A 71 -13.07 -32.57 -17.49
N LEU A 72 -13.57 -31.34 -17.71
CA LEU A 72 -14.10 -30.90 -19.00
C LEU A 72 -13.06 -30.03 -19.71
N GLU A 73 -12.54 -30.48 -20.87
CA GLU A 73 -11.49 -29.81 -21.66
C GLU A 73 -11.90 -28.44 -22.27
N LYS A 74 -13.04 -27.89 -21.84
CA LYS A 74 -13.56 -26.58 -22.25
C LYS A 74 -13.64 -25.58 -21.09
N ARG A 75 -13.28 -25.98 -19.87
CA ARG A 75 -13.41 -25.15 -18.66
C ARG A 75 -12.12 -25.19 -17.88
N TYR A 76 -11.28 -24.16 -18.03
CA TYR A 76 -10.01 -24.09 -17.33
C TYR A 76 -10.02 -23.07 -16.19
N THR A 77 -9.22 -23.37 -15.17
CA THR A 77 -8.78 -22.40 -14.17
C THR A 77 -7.26 -22.30 -14.20
N ALA A 78 -6.75 -21.08 -14.23
CA ALA A 78 -5.34 -20.76 -14.23
C ALA A 78 -4.81 -20.55 -12.81
N PHE A 79 -3.59 -21.03 -12.56
CA PHE A 79 -2.88 -21.00 -11.29
C PHE A 79 -1.39 -20.76 -11.51
N ALA A 80 -0.65 -20.53 -10.41
CA ALA A 80 0.81 -20.46 -10.39
C ALA A 80 1.40 -19.51 -11.44
N PHE A 81 1.01 -18.24 -11.34
CA PHE A 81 1.46 -17.17 -12.23
C PHE A 81 2.93 -16.80 -11.96
N GLU A 82 3.76 -16.74 -13.00
CA GLU A 82 5.16 -16.28 -12.91
C GLU A 82 5.25 -14.79 -12.56
N LYS A 83 4.33 -13.97 -13.10
CA LYS A 83 4.24 -12.52 -12.86
C LYS A 83 2.80 -12.14 -12.55
N ILE A 84 2.64 -11.22 -11.61
CA ILE A 84 1.35 -10.71 -11.17
C ILE A 84 1.37 -9.19 -11.23
N ASP A 85 0.23 -8.58 -11.55
CA ASP A 85 0.11 -7.12 -11.54
C ASP A 85 -0.23 -6.62 -10.15
N SER A 86 -1.11 -7.32 -9.46
CA SER A 86 -1.48 -6.94 -8.11
C SER A 86 -2.03 -8.10 -7.28
N ILE A 87 -2.07 -7.88 -5.97
CA ILE A 87 -2.81 -8.70 -5.03
C ILE A 87 -3.90 -7.82 -4.45
N LYS A 88 -5.15 -8.26 -4.58
CA LYS A 88 -6.32 -7.56 -4.03
C LYS A 88 -7.16 -8.53 -3.23
N THR A 89 -7.37 -8.22 -1.94
CA THR A 89 -8.11 -9.10 -1.05
C THR A 89 -8.92 -8.35 0.00
N LYS A 90 -9.93 -9.05 0.55
CA LYS A 90 -10.69 -8.63 1.72
C LYS A 90 -10.36 -9.52 2.90
N VAL A 91 -9.99 -8.91 4.02
CA VAL A 91 -9.75 -9.61 5.29
C VAL A 91 -10.92 -9.31 6.22
N ALA A 92 -11.59 -10.39 6.67
CA ALA A 92 -12.71 -10.35 7.61
C ALA A 92 -13.83 -9.36 7.22
N ASP A 93 -14.06 -9.15 5.92
CA ASP A 93 -15.05 -8.22 5.34
C ASP A 93 -14.90 -6.75 5.71
N GLN A 94 -13.80 -6.37 6.37
CA GLN A 94 -13.62 -5.03 6.95
C GLN A 94 -12.37 -4.31 6.45
N VAL A 95 -11.35 -5.07 6.04
CA VAL A 95 -10.09 -4.54 5.55
C VAL A 95 -9.94 -4.91 4.09
N GLU A 96 -9.75 -3.92 3.22
CA GLU A 96 -9.32 -4.12 1.85
C GLU A 96 -7.80 -3.91 1.79
N LEU A 97 -7.10 -4.88 1.22
CA LEU A 97 -5.67 -4.84 0.97
C LEU A 97 -5.45 -4.85 -0.53
N GLU A 98 -4.63 -3.92 -1.02
CA GLU A 98 -4.22 -3.87 -2.41
C GLU A 98 -2.70 -3.61 -2.48
N ILE A 99 -1.98 -4.50 -3.14
CA ILE A 99 -0.53 -4.41 -3.36
C ILE A 99 -0.28 -4.45 -4.85
N GLN A 100 0.44 -3.46 -5.35
CA GLN A 100 0.87 -3.29 -6.74
C GLN A 100 2.39 -3.01 -6.76
N GLU A 101 2.99 -2.96 -7.96
CA GLU A 101 4.45 -2.90 -8.15
C GLU A 101 5.14 -1.79 -7.35
N HIS A 102 4.53 -0.60 -7.24
CA HIS A 102 5.09 0.55 -6.52
C HIS A 102 4.12 1.11 -5.46
N LYS A 103 3.11 0.33 -5.05
CA LYS A 103 2.07 0.84 -4.17
C LYS A 103 1.48 -0.23 -3.26
N ALA A 104 1.41 0.07 -1.97
CA ALA A 104 0.62 -0.70 -1.02
C ALA A 104 -0.50 0.17 -0.43
N TYR A 105 -1.71 -0.39 -0.37
CA TYR A 105 -2.90 0.27 0.13
C TYR A 105 -3.62 -0.63 1.14
N VAL A 106 -3.90 -0.07 2.32
CA VAL A 106 -4.73 -0.70 3.35
C VAL A 106 -5.90 0.22 3.64
N ASN A 107 -7.11 -0.32 3.52
CA ASN A 107 -8.34 0.40 3.79
C ASN A 107 -9.19 -0.34 4.81
N TYR A 108 -9.33 0.25 5.99
CA TYR A 108 -10.26 -0.25 6.99
C TYR A 108 -11.57 0.54 6.93
N LYS A 109 -12.63 -0.05 6.38
CA LYS A 109 -13.99 0.52 6.32
C LYS A 109 -14.10 1.95 5.76
N ASN A 110 -13.20 2.37 4.86
CA ASN A 110 -13.05 3.76 4.42
C ASN A 110 -12.77 4.77 5.54
N MET A 111 -12.36 4.28 6.73
CA MET A 111 -12.06 5.10 7.91
C MET A 111 -10.58 5.36 8.08
N ILE A 112 -9.73 4.39 7.76
CA ILE A 112 -8.28 4.50 7.85
C ILE A 112 -7.72 4.03 6.53
N LYS A 113 -6.98 4.92 5.86
CA LYS A 113 -6.26 4.65 4.63
C LYS A 113 -4.78 4.80 4.89
N VAL A 114 -4.04 3.72 4.66
CA VAL A 114 -2.58 3.73 4.67
C VAL A 114 -2.12 3.53 3.24
N THR A 115 -1.34 4.47 2.73
CA THR A 115 -0.72 4.40 1.41
C THR A 115 0.79 4.48 1.57
N LEU A 116 1.50 3.60 0.89
CA LEU A 116 2.95 3.69 0.70
C LEU A 116 3.20 3.63 -0.81
N ASP A 117 3.80 4.68 -1.36
CA ASP A 117 4.18 4.80 -2.76
C ASP A 117 5.51 5.58 -2.89
N ASP A 118 5.90 5.93 -4.12
CA ASP A 118 7.15 6.63 -4.41
C ASP A 118 7.21 8.04 -3.78
N ASP A 119 6.06 8.66 -3.49
CA ASP A 119 5.97 9.96 -2.81
C ASP A 119 6.11 9.84 -1.29
N GLY A 120 5.99 8.62 -0.75
CA GLY A 120 6.26 8.28 0.64
C GLY A 120 5.09 7.63 1.39
N PHE A 121 5.03 7.86 2.69
CA PHE A 121 4.00 7.29 3.58
C PHE A 121 2.87 8.30 3.83
N LEU A 122 1.63 7.87 3.61
CA LEU A 122 0.42 8.62 3.91
C LEU A 122 -0.49 7.84 4.86
N LEU A 123 -0.88 8.50 5.95
CA LEU A 123 -1.94 8.05 6.85
C LEU A 123 -3.11 9.03 6.81
N ASP A 124 -4.24 8.62 6.23
CA ASP A 124 -5.50 9.36 6.25
C ASP A 124 -6.49 8.69 7.20
N LEU A 125 -6.93 9.43 8.21
CA LEU A 125 -7.87 8.98 9.25
C LEU A 125 -9.32 9.40 8.99
N GLY A 126 -9.65 9.97 7.82
CA GLY A 126 -11.02 10.34 7.48
C GLY A 126 -11.69 11.28 8.50
N GLY A 127 -10.90 12.22 9.05
CA GLY A 127 -11.34 13.16 10.09
C GLY A 127 -11.41 12.60 11.51
N LYS A 128 -10.94 11.37 11.76
CA LYS A 128 -10.79 10.84 13.13
C LYS A 128 -9.55 11.41 13.81
N THR A 129 -9.58 11.39 15.15
CA THR A 129 -8.49 11.88 15.98
C THR A 129 -7.26 10.97 15.88
N PHE A 130 -6.11 11.56 15.57
CA PHE A 130 -4.80 10.92 15.73
C PHE A 130 -4.27 11.17 17.14
N LYS A 131 -3.86 10.12 17.87
CA LYS A 131 -3.29 10.24 19.21
C LYS A 131 -2.03 9.39 19.32
N ILE A 132 -0.90 10.05 19.59
CA ILE A 132 0.37 9.39 19.90
C ILE A 132 0.57 9.36 21.42
N ARG A 133 1.06 8.24 21.96
CA ARG A 133 1.48 8.11 23.36
C ARG A 133 2.98 7.81 23.40
N GLY A 134 3.75 8.66 24.06
CA GLY A 134 5.21 8.55 24.12
C GLY A 134 5.90 9.76 23.50
N ASN A 135 7.22 9.69 23.40
CA ASN A 135 8.03 10.71 22.73
C ASN A 135 7.86 10.61 21.21
N VAL A 136 7.94 11.75 20.52
CA VAL A 136 7.90 11.84 19.06
C VAL A 136 9.15 12.60 18.62
N GLU A 137 9.95 11.98 17.76
CA GLU A 137 11.07 12.60 17.08
C GLU A 137 10.74 12.63 15.58
N GLN A 138 10.98 13.76 14.94
CA GLN A 138 10.73 13.97 13.52
C GLN A 138 11.97 14.63 12.89
N GLU A 139 12.47 14.04 11.81
CA GLU A 139 13.43 14.69 10.93
C GLU A 139 12.69 15.32 9.75
N GLY A 140 12.93 16.60 9.49
CA GLY A 140 12.27 17.39 8.45
C GLY A 140 11.20 18.35 8.98
N ASP A 141 10.49 19.01 8.07
CA ASP A 141 9.58 20.12 8.40
C ASP A 141 8.25 19.65 8.99
N PHE A 142 7.80 20.31 10.07
CA PHE A 142 6.45 20.14 10.62
C PHE A 142 5.53 21.27 10.15
N LYS A 143 4.51 20.94 9.35
CA LYS A 143 3.50 21.88 8.87
C LYS A 143 2.11 21.47 9.34
N THR A 144 1.35 22.42 9.88
CA THR A 144 -0.06 22.24 10.28
C THR A 144 -0.89 23.45 9.86
N THR A 145 -2.18 23.23 9.59
CA THR A 145 -3.17 24.30 9.33
C THR A 145 -4.02 24.62 10.56
N GLY A 146 -3.99 23.76 11.58
CA GLY A 146 -4.74 23.93 12.82
C GLY A 146 -3.96 24.69 13.89
N LYS A 147 -4.61 24.93 15.03
CA LYS A 147 -3.95 25.49 16.22
C LYS A 147 -3.04 24.44 16.87
N LEU A 148 -1.85 24.85 17.29
CA LEU A 148 -0.96 24.07 18.14
C LEU A 148 -1.17 24.51 19.59
N ASP A 149 -1.55 23.58 20.46
CA ASP A 149 -1.64 23.79 21.91
C ASP A 149 -0.56 22.95 22.60
N ALA A 150 0.29 23.61 23.38
CA ALA A 150 1.36 22.99 24.14
C ALA A 150 1.21 23.37 25.62
N LYS A 151 1.15 22.36 26.49
CA LYS A 151 1.07 22.54 27.95
C LYS A 151 2.38 23.01 28.60
N LYS A 152 3.47 22.94 27.85
CA LYS A 152 4.83 23.26 28.29
C LYS A 152 5.49 24.16 27.24
N GLU A 153 6.80 24.31 27.34
CA GLU A 153 7.60 25.16 26.45
C GLU A 153 7.58 24.67 24.99
N ILE A 154 7.54 25.63 24.07
CA ILE A 154 7.87 25.46 22.66
C ILE A 154 9.16 26.25 22.44
N THR A 155 10.24 25.56 22.06
CA THR A 155 11.55 26.18 21.79
C THR A 155 11.89 25.99 20.32
N ALA A 156 12.31 27.05 19.64
CA ALA A 156 12.79 27.02 18.27
C ALA A 156 14.21 27.56 18.21
N PHE A 157 15.12 26.80 17.60
CA PHE A 157 16.50 27.20 17.39
C PHE A 157 16.72 27.52 15.91
N ALA A 158 17.36 28.66 15.64
CA ALA A 158 17.77 29.05 14.31
C ALA A 158 19.27 28.79 14.16
N GLU A 159 19.66 27.90 13.26
CA GLU A 159 21.08 27.64 12.97
C GLU A 159 21.71 28.72 12.08
N SER A 160 20.91 29.67 11.56
CA SER A 160 21.40 30.80 10.78
C SER A 160 20.55 32.07 11.00
N SER A 161 21.16 33.23 10.78
CA SER A 161 20.48 34.53 10.87
C SER A 161 19.31 34.68 9.90
N ASN A 162 19.31 33.95 8.78
CA ASN A 162 18.22 33.95 7.79
C ASN A 162 16.97 33.20 8.28
N SER A 163 17.07 32.38 9.33
CA SER A 163 15.97 31.58 9.87
C SER A 163 15.06 32.36 10.84
N VAL A 164 15.44 33.58 11.24
CA VAL A 164 14.76 34.37 12.29
C VAL A 164 13.72 35.36 11.70
N GLY A 165 13.69 35.55 10.38
CA GLY A 165 12.98 36.65 9.73
C GLY A 165 11.54 36.39 9.23
N LEU A 166 10.94 35.22 9.48
CA LEU A 166 9.66 34.83 8.86
C LEU A 166 8.49 34.62 9.85
N SER A 167 8.71 34.78 11.16
CA SER A 167 7.63 34.70 12.14
C SER A 167 6.77 35.98 12.10
N SER A 168 5.67 35.96 11.34
CA SER A 168 4.62 36.98 11.46
C SER A 168 3.74 36.66 12.66
N HIS A 169 4.26 36.88 13.87
CA HIS A 169 3.42 36.84 15.06
C HIS A 169 2.49 38.06 15.04
N LEU A 170 1.22 37.87 14.69
CA LEU A 170 0.12 38.70 15.20
C LEU A 170 -0.18 38.21 16.62
N THR A 171 0.72 38.50 17.55
CA THR A 171 0.36 38.42 18.96
C THR A 171 -0.56 39.60 19.22
N ASP A 172 -1.87 39.34 19.31
CA ASP A 172 -2.77 40.27 20.02
C ASP A 172 -2.32 40.26 21.49
N TYR A 173 -1.41 41.16 21.82
CA TYR A 173 -1.12 41.50 23.21
C TYR A 173 -2.37 42.21 23.77
N VAL A 174 -3.33 41.43 24.26
CA VAL A 174 -4.52 42.03 24.90
C VAL A 174 -4.24 42.39 26.37
N ASP A 175 -3.17 41.88 27.00
CA ASP A 175 -2.97 42.06 28.45
C ASP A 175 -1.50 42.29 28.87
N THR A 176 -0.77 43.17 28.20
CA THR A 176 0.39 43.80 28.85
C THR A 176 -0.06 45.13 29.45
N PRO A 177 -0.10 45.29 30.79
CA PRO A 177 -0.30 46.59 31.40
C PRO A 177 0.81 47.52 30.90
N VAL A 178 0.43 48.54 30.13
CA VAL A 178 1.37 49.57 29.67
C VAL A 178 1.74 50.41 30.89
N GLY A 179 2.86 50.07 31.53
CA GLY A 179 3.50 50.94 32.52
C GLY A 179 3.95 52.25 31.88
N PRO A 180 4.10 53.34 32.65
CA PRO A 180 4.40 54.66 32.11
C PRO A 180 5.69 54.64 31.27
N SER A 181 5.62 55.29 30.10
CA SER A 181 6.71 55.39 29.13
C SER A 181 7.95 56.03 29.77
N VAL A 182 9.07 55.30 29.79
CA VAL A 182 10.37 55.83 30.23
C VAL A 182 10.94 56.69 29.09
N SER A 183 11.09 57.99 29.32
CA SER A 183 11.51 58.99 28.32
C SER A 183 13.03 59.20 28.23
N SER A 184 13.82 58.44 28.99
CA SER A 184 15.29 58.56 29.00
C SER A 184 15.97 57.50 28.14
N LYS A 185 16.79 57.96 27.18
CA LYS A 185 17.63 57.12 26.32
C LYS A 185 18.60 56.26 27.17
N PRO A 186 18.82 54.97 26.86
CA PRO A 186 19.77 54.15 27.61
C PRO A 186 21.19 54.73 27.53
N LYS A 187 21.88 54.83 28.67
CA LYS A 187 23.32 55.13 28.70
C LYS A 187 24.08 53.89 28.22
N ALA A 188 24.98 54.07 27.26
CA ALA A 188 25.92 53.02 26.87
C ALA A 188 26.79 52.65 28.08
N GLY A 189 26.84 51.36 28.43
CA GLY A 189 27.66 50.84 29.52
C GLY A 189 29.15 50.95 29.19
N THR A 190 29.92 51.35 30.19
CA THR A 190 31.38 51.18 30.28
C THR A 190 31.73 49.76 30.70
#